data_AF-A0A2S6MM49-F1
#
_entry.id   AF-A0A2S6MM49-F1
#
_cell.length_a   1.000
_cell.length_b   1.000
_cell.length_c   1.000
_cell.angle_alpha   90.00
_cell.angle_beta   90.00
_cell.angle_gamma   90.00
#
_symmetry.space_group_name_H-M   'P 1'
#
loop_
_entity.id
_entity.type
_entity.pdbx_description
1 polymer ?
#
loop_
_entity_poly.entity_id
_entity_poly.type
_entity_poly.pdbx_seq_one_letter_code
_entity_poly.pdbx_strand_id
1 'polypeptide(L)'
;MVSSIDACRAQCVEFTDRASQLQLDTFVKSPSSLLEQLRNDKEKLRYRLATFIATNPSVLPSVQTLISASTSTDRSAIGAALRIAEGRCTSTKPDAARKIRDFTQRIGDLNVQAGYSAAGEDASGAQAQSQDKGRAQPPRGGALLDGEWKTKLANPFKPVPLPN
;
A
#
# COMPACT_ATOMS: atom_id res chain seq x y z
N MET A 1 -31.59 -8.45 14.15
CA MET A 1 -30.33 -7.67 14.26
C MET A 1 -29.85 -7.37 12.84
N VAL A 2 -30.20 -6.20 12.30
CA VAL A 2 -29.77 -5.76 10.97
C VAL A 2 -28.42 -5.11 11.16
N SER A 3 -27.36 -5.83 10.80
CA SER A 3 -25.99 -5.33 10.83
C SER A 3 -25.93 -4.08 9.96
N SER A 4 -25.55 -2.95 10.55
CA SER A 4 -25.26 -1.70 9.84
C SER A 4 -24.33 -1.98 8.67
N ILE A 5 -24.90 -2.07 7.47
CA ILE A 5 -24.20 -1.75 6.23
C ILE A 5 -24.17 -0.22 6.21
N ASP A 6 -23.49 0.37 7.18
CA ASP A 6 -23.04 1.74 7.03
C ASP A 6 -22.13 1.67 5.82
N ALA A 7 -22.66 2.18 4.69
CA ALA A 7 -21.94 2.37 3.45
C ALA A 7 -20.81 3.34 3.79
N CYS A 8 -19.76 2.76 4.36
CA CYS A 8 -18.60 3.43 4.87
C CYS A 8 -17.91 3.95 3.61
N ARG A 9 -18.34 5.12 3.14
CA ARG A 9 -17.70 5.91 2.09
C ARG A 9 -16.41 6.40 2.70
N ALA A 10 -15.51 5.47 2.95
CA ALA A 10 -14.17 5.72 3.43
C ALA A 10 -13.42 6.32 2.26
N GLN A 11 -13.57 7.63 2.11
CA GLN A 11 -12.70 8.45 1.29
C GLN A 11 -11.35 8.47 2.01
N CYS A 12 -10.54 7.43 1.78
CA CYS A 12 -9.20 7.32 2.34
C CYS A 12 -8.21 8.28 1.68
N VAL A 13 -8.65 8.95 0.61
CA VAL A 13 -7.86 9.81 -0.26
C VAL A 13 -8.50 11.18 -0.42
N GLU A 14 -7.64 12.18 -0.64
CA GLU A 14 -7.99 13.56 -0.94
C GLU A 14 -8.89 13.66 -2.18
N PHE A 15 -9.72 14.70 -2.25
CA PHE A 15 -10.74 14.84 -3.30
C PHE A 15 -10.17 14.73 -4.73
N THR A 16 -8.96 15.24 -4.94
CA THR A 16 -8.25 15.22 -6.22
C THR A 16 -7.80 13.82 -6.66
N ASP A 17 -7.56 12.93 -5.70
CA ASP A 17 -7.13 11.55 -5.94
C ASP A 17 -8.32 10.57 -5.93
N ARG A 18 -9.55 11.08 -5.76
CA ARG A 18 -10.76 10.25 -5.77
C ARG A 18 -11.15 9.88 -7.19
N ALA A 19 -11.54 8.61 -7.34
CA ALA A 19 -12.24 8.21 -8.54
C ALA A 19 -13.62 8.87 -8.65
N SER A 20 -13.99 9.26 -9.85
CA SER A 20 -15.34 9.76 -10.14
C SER A 20 -16.38 8.68 -9.82
N GLN A 21 -17.54 9.07 -9.28
CA GLN A 21 -18.62 8.11 -9.00
C GLN A 21 -19.05 7.32 -10.23
N LEU A 22 -19.01 7.93 -11.43
CA LEU A 22 -19.28 7.28 -12.69
C LEU A 22 -18.29 6.12 -12.98
N GLN A 23 -17.01 6.29 -12.65
CA GLN A 23 -16.00 5.24 -12.82
C GLN A 23 -16.21 4.10 -11.82
N LEU A 24 -16.61 4.41 -10.58
CA LEU A 24 -16.94 3.40 -9.57
C LEU A 24 -18.17 2.59 -9.97
N ASP A 25 -19.25 3.24 -10.43
CA ASP A 25 -20.47 2.57 -10.88
C ASP A 25 -20.21 1.68 -12.11
N THR A 26 -19.42 2.19 -13.07
CA THR A 26 -18.99 1.41 -14.24
C THR A 26 -18.15 0.20 -13.83
N PHE A 27 -17.25 0.36 -12.87
CA PHE A 27 -16.45 -0.75 -12.34
C PHE A 27 -17.30 -1.79 -11.62
N VAL A 28 -18.30 -1.37 -10.84
CA VAL A 28 -19.22 -2.29 -10.15
C VAL A 28 -20.10 -3.05 -11.16
N LYS A 29 -20.54 -2.40 -12.24
CA LYS A 29 -21.31 -3.02 -13.32
C LYS A 29 -20.48 -3.98 -14.17
N SER A 30 -19.25 -3.59 -14.51
CA SER A 30 -18.39 -4.31 -15.44
C SER A 30 -16.93 -4.34 -14.96
N PRO A 31 -16.62 -5.10 -13.89
CA PRO A 31 -15.27 -5.17 -13.34
C PRO A 31 -14.26 -5.72 -14.36
N SER A 32 -14.69 -6.70 -15.17
CA SER A 32 -13.88 -7.33 -16.22
C SER A 32 -13.45 -6.34 -17.30
N SER A 33 -14.27 -5.34 -17.62
CA SER A 33 -13.95 -4.34 -18.64
C SER A 33 -12.70 -3.54 -18.29
N LEU A 34 -12.42 -3.35 -16.99
CA LEU A 34 -11.21 -2.68 -16.52
C LEU A 34 -9.96 -3.52 -16.82
N LEU A 35 -10.03 -4.82 -16.54
CA LEU A 35 -8.95 -5.76 -16.89
C LEU A 35 -8.71 -5.77 -18.39
N GLU A 36 -9.78 -5.81 -19.17
CA GLU A 36 -9.68 -5.85 -20.62
C GLU A 36 -9.03 -4.59 -21.19
N GLN A 37 -9.38 -3.42 -20.67
CA GLN A 37 -8.84 -2.14 -21.10
C GLN A 37 -7.40 -1.93 -20.64
N LEU A 38 -7.05 -2.37 -19.42
CA LEU A 38 -5.73 -2.19 -18.82
C LEU A 38 -4.91 -3.49 -18.83
N ARG A 39 -5.22 -4.41 -19.76
CA ARG A 39 -4.49 -5.69 -19.89
C ARG A 39 -3.05 -5.51 -20.33
N ASN A 40 -2.73 -4.38 -20.97
CA ASN A 40 -1.37 -4.04 -21.38
C ASN A 40 -0.64 -3.20 -20.32
N ASP A 41 -1.37 -2.30 -19.63
CA ASP A 41 -0.80 -1.39 -18.63
C ASP A 41 -1.06 -1.88 -17.19
N LYS A 42 -0.29 -2.87 -16.72
CA LYS A 42 -0.42 -3.40 -15.33
C LYS A 42 -0.20 -2.34 -14.26
N GLU A 43 0.71 -1.40 -14.52
CA GLU A 43 0.98 -0.31 -13.61
C GLU A 43 -0.23 0.63 -13.46
N LYS A 44 -0.91 0.96 -14.57
CA LYS A 44 -2.13 1.77 -14.49
C LYS A 44 -3.26 1.00 -13.83
N LEU A 45 -3.37 -0.31 -14.10
CA LEU A 45 -4.34 -1.18 -13.44
C LEU A 45 -4.16 -1.15 -11.92
N ARG A 46 -2.95 -1.36 -11.40
CA ARG A 46 -2.69 -1.35 -9.95
C ARG A 46 -3.08 -0.01 -9.30
N TYR A 47 -2.65 1.11 -9.89
CA TYR A 47 -2.90 2.43 -9.29
C TYR A 47 -4.37 2.81 -9.37
N ARG A 48 -5.02 2.54 -10.51
CA ARG A 48 -6.43 2.88 -10.68
C ARG A 48 -7.33 2.04 -9.79
N LEU A 49 -7.03 0.75 -9.67
CA LEU A 49 -7.73 -0.15 -8.77
C LEU A 49 -7.50 0.25 -7.30
N ALA A 50 -6.27 0.61 -6.94
CA ALA A 50 -5.97 1.12 -5.60
C ALA A 50 -6.79 2.39 -5.29
N THR A 51 -6.88 3.33 -6.24
CA THR A 51 -7.71 4.52 -6.13
C THR A 51 -9.20 4.18 -5.96
N PHE A 52 -9.74 3.21 -6.72
CA PHE A 52 -11.13 2.79 -6.55
C PHE A 52 -11.41 2.22 -5.16
N ILE A 53 -10.54 1.32 -4.68
CA ILE A 53 -10.66 0.69 -3.36
C ILE A 53 -10.52 1.75 -2.25
N ALA A 54 -9.54 2.66 -2.38
CA ALA A 54 -9.30 3.73 -1.42
C ALA A 54 -10.38 4.83 -1.45
N THR A 55 -11.13 4.96 -2.55
CA THR A 55 -12.28 5.88 -2.64
C THR A 55 -13.52 5.26 -2.00
N ASN A 56 -13.77 3.96 -2.22
CA ASN A 56 -14.93 3.27 -1.67
C ASN A 56 -14.64 1.77 -1.43
N PRO A 57 -14.61 1.30 -0.17
CA PRO A 57 -14.39 -0.11 0.16
C PRO A 57 -15.57 -1.03 -0.23
N SER A 58 -16.69 -0.48 -0.69
CA SER A 58 -17.84 -1.28 -1.16
C SER A 58 -17.58 -1.97 -2.50
N VAL A 59 -16.47 -1.65 -3.20
CA VAL A 59 -16.11 -2.29 -4.48
C VAL A 59 -15.36 -3.61 -4.30
N LEU A 60 -14.98 -3.99 -3.07
CA LEU A 60 -14.24 -5.22 -2.76
C LEU A 60 -14.91 -6.49 -3.31
N PRO A 61 -16.25 -6.69 -3.20
CA PRO A 61 -16.91 -7.85 -3.81
C PRO A 61 -16.74 -7.89 -5.34
N SER A 62 -16.79 -6.74 -6.02
CA SER A 62 -16.53 -6.66 -7.45
C SER A 62 -15.08 -7.00 -7.79
N VAL A 63 -14.12 -6.64 -6.92
CA VAL A 63 -12.72 -7.06 -7.05
C VAL A 63 -12.59 -8.59 -6.90
N GLN A 64 -13.39 -9.23 -6.05
CA GLN A 64 -13.38 -10.69 -5.92
C GLN A 64 -13.81 -11.39 -7.21
N THR A 65 -14.90 -10.91 -7.84
CA THR A 65 -15.35 -11.38 -9.16
C THR A 65 -14.31 -11.11 -10.25
N LEU A 66 -13.59 -9.99 -10.13
CA LEU A 66 -12.50 -9.64 -11.02
C LEU A 66 -11.32 -10.62 -10.89
N ILE A 67 -10.95 -10.98 -9.66
CA ILE A 67 -9.87 -11.95 -9.37
C ILE A 67 -10.19 -13.33 -9.96
N SER A 68 -11.44 -13.79 -9.85
CA SER A 68 -11.84 -15.08 -10.42
C SER A 68 -11.79 -15.09 -11.95
N ALA A 69 -12.04 -13.95 -12.60
CA ALA A 69 -11.91 -13.77 -14.05
C ALA A 69 -10.48 -13.42 -14.52
N SER A 70 -9.54 -13.20 -13.58
CA SER A 70 -8.17 -12.73 -13.86
C SER A 70 -7.16 -13.84 -14.09
N THR A 71 -6.12 -13.54 -14.87
CA THR A 71 -4.91 -14.36 -15.01
C THR A 71 -4.01 -14.26 -13.76
N SER A 72 -3.05 -15.17 -13.58
CA SER A 72 -2.12 -15.14 -12.44
C SER A 72 -1.35 -13.82 -12.33
N THR A 73 -0.91 -13.25 -13.46
CA THR A 73 -0.21 -11.96 -13.51
C THR A 73 -1.10 -10.81 -13.06
N ASP A 74 -2.37 -10.81 -13.47
CA ASP A 74 -3.35 -9.80 -13.06
C ASP A 74 -3.66 -9.90 -11.57
N ARG A 75 -3.74 -11.12 -11.02
CA ARG A 75 -3.94 -11.36 -9.59
C ARG A 75 -2.81 -10.77 -8.74
N SER A 76 -1.57 -10.88 -9.18
CA SER A 76 -0.44 -10.21 -8.53
C SER A 76 -0.57 -8.68 -8.58
N ALA A 77 -0.96 -8.11 -9.71
CA ALA A 77 -1.18 -6.66 -9.82
C ALA A 77 -2.36 -6.17 -8.94
N ILE A 78 -3.41 -6.98 -8.80
CA ILE A 78 -4.55 -6.72 -7.91
C ILE A 78 -4.10 -6.77 -6.44
N GLY A 79 -3.26 -7.74 -6.07
CA GLY A 79 -2.64 -7.83 -4.76
C GLY A 79 -1.87 -6.56 -4.40
N ALA A 80 -1.04 -6.08 -5.33
CA ALA A 80 -0.30 -4.84 -5.16
C ALA A 80 -1.24 -3.62 -4.97
N ALA A 81 -2.34 -3.57 -5.74
CA ALA A 81 -3.35 -2.52 -5.61
C ALA A 81 -4.00 -2.48 -4.22
N LEU A 82 -4.33 -3.66 -3.67
CA LEU A 82 -4.92 -3.79 -2.33
C LEU A 82 -3.97 -3.25 -1.26
N ARG A 83 -2.67 -3.52 -1.37
CA ARG A 83 -1.66 -3.02 -0.42
C ARG A 83 -1.50 -1.51 -0.49
N ILE A 84 -1.47 -0.94 -1.70
CA ILE A 84 -1.40 0.51 -1.90
C ILE A 84 -2.66 1.18 -1.31
N ALA A 85 -3.83 0.62 -1.56
CA ALA A 85 -5.09 1.14 -1.01
C ALA A 85 -5.12 1.07 0.52
N GLU A 86 -4.68 -0.04 1.11
CA GLU A 86 -4.55 -0.19 2.56
C GLU A 86 -3.59 0.85 3.15
N GLY A 87 -2.41 1.04 2.57
CA GLY A 87 -1.44 2.05 3.02
C GLY A 87 -2.04 3.45 3.02
N ARG A 88 -2.78 3.81 1.98
CA ARG A 88 -3.50 5.10 1.89
C ARG A 88 -4.62 5.23 2.93
N CYS A 89 -5.34 4.14 3.20
CA CYS A 89 -6.39 4.10 4.22
C CYS A 89 -5.87 4.05 5.66
N THR A 90 -4.64 3.59 5.89
CA THR A 90 -4.15 3.33 7.27
C THR A 90 -4.11 4.61 8.11
N SER A 91 -3.70 5.73 7.53
CA SER A 91 -3.60 7.02 8.24
C SER A 91 -4.94 7.73 8.41
N THR A 92 -5.88 7.55 7.48
CA THR A 92 -7.15 8.30 7.45
C THR A 92 -8.31 7.52 8.06
N LYS A 93 -8.40 6.21 7.75
CA LYS A 93 -9.44 5.29 8.23
C LYS A 93 -8.88 3.88 8.44
N PRO A 94 -8.34 3.57 9.62
CA PRO A 94 -7.78 2.24 9.92
C PRO A 94 -8.84 1.13 9.86
N ASP A 95 -10.13 1.46 9.98
CA ASP A 95 -11.22 0.51 9.80
C ASP A 95 -11.36 0.01 8.35
N ALA A 96 -11.18 0.92 7.38
CA ALA A 96 -11.17 0.55 5.96
C ALA A 96 -9.92 -0.26 5.62
N ALA A 97 -8.75 0.11 6.17
CA ALA A 97 -7.52 -0.66 6.03
C ALA A 97 -7.66 -2.10 6.57
N ARG A 98 -8.28 -2.27 7.75
CA ARG A 98 -8.59 -3.60 8.31
C ARG A 98 -9.46 -4.43 7.36
N LYS A 99 -10.54 -3.85 6.83
CA LYS A 99 -11.42 -4.54 5.86
C LYS A 99 -10.67 -4.99 4.60
N ILE A 100 -9.75 -4.18 4.09
CA ILE A 100 -8.91 -4.54 2.92
C ILE A 100 -8.00 -5.72 3.27
N ARG A 101 -7.33 -5.67 4.43
CA ARG A 101 -6.46 -6.75 4.91
C ARG A 101 -7.24 -8.06 5.11
N ASP A 102 -8.39 -7.99 5.78
CA ASP A 102 -9.28 -9.14 5.99
C ASP A 102 -9.76 -9.72 4.64
N PHE A 103 -10.08 -8.87 3.67
CA PHE A 103 -10.46 -9.29 2.34
C PHE A 103 -9.32 -10.02 1.61
N THR A 104 -8.10 -9.46 1.62
CA THR A 104 -6.92 -10.11 1.03
C THR A 104 -6.64 -11.49 1.68
N GLN A 105 -6.79 -11.59 3.00
CA GLN A 105 -6.63 -12.86 3.71
C GLN A 105 -7.73 -13.88 3.33
N ARG A 106 -8.97 -13.43 3.17
CA ARG A 106 -10.11 -14.29 2.79
C ARG A 106 -10.03 -14.83 1.37
N ILE A 107 -9.42 -14.11 0.44
CA ILE A 107 -9.27 -14.58 -0.95
C ILE A 107 -8.41 -15.84 -1.01
N GLY A 108 -7.34 -15.92 -0.20
CA GLY A 108 -6.45 -17.08 -0.13
C GLY A 108 -5.70 -17.41 -1.44
N ASP A 109 -5.70 -16.53 -2.43
CA ASP A 109 -4.97 -16.73 -3.70
C ASP A 109 -3.49 -16.36 -3.53
N LEU A 110 -2.61 -17.31 -3.84
CA LEU A 110 -1.16 -17.16 -3.68
C LEU A 110 -0.57 -16.02 -4.51
N ASN A 111 -1.12 -15.75 -5.71
CA ASN A 111 -0.62 -14.67 -6.57
C ASN A 111 -1.01 -13.30 -6.02
N VAL A 112 -2.25 -13.18 -5.53
CA VAL A 112 -2.72 -11.95 -4.86
C VAL A 112 -1.88 -11.69 -3.61
N GLN A 113 -1.62 -12.72 -2.80
CA GLN A 113 -0.76 -12.59 -1.61
C GLN A 113 0.67 -12.20 -1.97
N ALA A 114 1.26 -12.82 -2.99
CA ALA A 114 2.60 -12.48 -3.47
C ALA A 114 2.70 -11.00 -3.90
N GLY A 115 1.74 -10.53 -4.69
CA GLY A 115 1.68 -9.13 -5.11
C GLY A 115 1.42 -8.14 -3.97
N TYR A 116 0.58 -8.53 -3.02
CA TYR A 116 0.29 -7.74 -1.82
C TYR A 116 1.51 -7.59 -0.91
N SER A 117 2.27 -8.67 -0.68
CA SER A 117 3.50 -8.64 0.11
C SER A 117 4.59 -7.83 -0.59
N ALA A 118 4.78 -8.03 -1.90
CA ALA A 118 5.78 -7.30 -2.68
C ALA A 118 5.56 -5.78 -2.66
N ALA A 119 4.31 -5.32 -2.81
CA ALA A 119 3.98 -3.90 -2.68
C ALA A 119 4.07 -3.39 -1.23
N GLY A 120 4.08 -4.29 -0.25
CA GLY A 120 4.15 -3.96 1.16
C GLY A 120 5.57 -3.68 1.64
N GLU A 121 6.56 -4.37 1.08
CA GLU A 121 7.97 -4.10 1.33
C GLU A 121 8.38 -2.71 0.82
N ASP A 122 7.90 -2.30 -0.35
CA ASP A 122 8.11 -0.96 -0.91
C ASP A 122 7.55 0.15 0.01
N ALA A 123 6.36 -0.08 0.59
CA ALA A 123 5.74 0.86 1.53
C ALA A 123 6.38 0.84 2.94
N SER A 124 6.86 -0.32 3.39
CA SER A 124 7.56 -0.47 4.67
C SER A 124 8.99 0.08 4.64
N GLY A 125 9.61 0.19 3.46
CA GLY A 125 10.85 0.95 3.26
C GLY A 125 10.74 2.43 3.61
N ALA A 126 9.52 2.99 3.60
CA ALA A 126 9.25 4.39 3.96
C ALA A 126 8.85 4.60 5.44
N GLN A 127 8.67 3.54 6.24
CA GLN A 127 8.24 3.65 7.65
C GLN A 127 9.27 3.18 8.68
N ALA A 128 10.53 2.95 8.29
CA ALA A 128 11.60 2.55 9.20
C ALA A 128 12.58 3.70 9.52
N GLN A 129 12.09 4.89 9.90
CA GLN A 129 12.96 5.89 10.55
C GLN A 129 12.16 6.84 11.45
N SER A 130 11.66 6.32 12.57
CA SER A 130 11.44 7.08 13.81
C SER A 130 10.91 6.14 14.90
N GLN A 131 11.82 5.43 15.56
CA GLN A 131 11.60 5.08 16.97
C GLN A 131 12.77 5.65 17.76
N ASP A 132 12.56 6.85 18.26
CA ASP A 132 13.23 7.35 19.44
C ASP A 132 13.00 6.35 20.59
N LYS A 133 14.08 5.81 21.13
CA LYS A 133 14.09 5.15 22.43
C LYS A 133 15.38 5.50 23.14
N GLY A 134 15.38 6.67 23.78
CA GLY A 134 16.24 6.91 24.91
C GLY A 134 15.86 6.00 26.09
N ARG A 135 16.72 5.03 26.44
CA ARG A 135 17.04 4.70 27.84
C ARG A 135 18.31 3.85 27.91
N ALA A 136 19.21 4.27 28.79
CA ALA A 136 20.59 3.84 28.93
C ALA A 136 20.79 2.52 29.73
N GLN A 137 22.04 2.02 29.63
CA GLN A 137 22.82 1.07 30.48
C GLN A 137 22.94 -0.42 30.02
N PRO A 138 24.03 -1.14 30.39
CA PRO A 138 25.44 -0.98 29.99
C PRO A 138 26.05 -2.32 29.48
N PRO A 139 27.36 -2.43 29.12
CA PRO A 139 27.87 -3.45 28.21
C PRO A 139 28.49 -4.69 28.91
N ARG A 140 28.30 -5.87 28.32
CA ARG A 140 29.11 -7.10 28.46
C ARG A 140 28.89 -7.88 27.15
N GLY A 141 29.85 -8.28 26.32
CA GLY A 141 31.29 -8.40 26.40
C GLY A 141 31.66 -9.63 25.55
N GLY A 142 32.53 -9.44 24.54
CA GLY A 142 33.15 -10.52 23.75
C GLY A 142 32.45 -10.80 22.41
N ALA A 143 32.97 -10.29 21.28
CA ALA A 143 34.01 -10.94 20.45
C ALA A 143 33.37 -11.91 19.45
N LEU A 144 33.50 -11.81 18.12
CA LEU A 144 34.44 -11.18 17.19
C LEU A 144 33.71 -11.05 15.85
N LEU A 145 33.94 -9.97 15.11
CA LEU A 145 34.06 -9.88 13.64
C LEU A 145 34.30 -8.39 13.34
N ASP A 146 35.54 -7.98 13.61
CA ASP A 146 36.08 -6.66 13.27
C ASP A 146 36.40 -6.63 11.77
N GLY A 147 35.95 -5.57 11.09
CA GLY A 147 36.05 -5.38 9.65
C GLY A 147 35.72 -3.93 9.28
N GLU A 148 36.53 -3.02 9.81
CA GLU A 148 36.92 -1.73 9.20
C GLU A 148 35.82 -0.83 8.58
N TRP A 149 35.10 -0.09 9.45
CA TRP A 149 34.37 1.12 9.08
C TRP A 149 35.31 2.32 9.02
N LYS A 150 35.61 2.87 7.83
CA LYS A 150 36.21 4.22 7.73
C LYS A 150 36.10 4.91 6.38
N THR A 151 34.89 5.19 5.91
CA THR A 151 34.69 6.32 4.98
C THR A 151 34.11 7.50 5.75
N LYS A 152 35.01 8.42 6.14
CA LYS A 152 34.67 9.77 6.60
C LYS A 152 33.97 10.50 5.45
N LEU A 153 32.64 10.44 5.39
CA LEU A 153 31.87 11.37 4.56
C LEU A 153 31.94 12.75 5.21
N ALA A 154 32.89 13.56 4.77
CA ALA A 154 33.03 14.94 5.19
C ALA A 154 31.78 15.72 4.79
N ASN A 155 31.11 16.34 5.76
CA ASN A 155 30.01 17.27 5.55
C ASN A 155 30.50 18.50 4.76
N PRO A 156 30.04 18.75 3.52
CA PRO A 156 30.61 19.78 2.64
C PRO A 156 30.01 21.18 2.81
N PHE A 157 29.13 21.42 3.79
CA PHE A 157 28.42 22.70 3.94
C PHE A 157 28.70 23.39 5.29
N LYS A 158 29.98 23.69 5.60
CA LYS A 158 30.30 24.65 6.65
C LYS A 158 30.61 26.03 6.03
N PRO A 159 29.91 27.11 6.42
CA PRO A 159 30.20 28.45 5.91
C PRO A 159 31.56 28.95 6.43
N VAL A 160 32.37 29.50 5.53
CA VAL A 160 33.70 30.07 5.82
C VAL A 160 33.54 31.53 6.29
N PRO A 161 34.14 31.93 7.42
CA PRO A 161 34.17 33.34 7.83
C PRO A 161 35.25 34.12 7.06
N LEU A 162 34.89 35.28 6.53
CA LEU A 162 35.80 36.24 5.90
C LEU A 162 36.56 37.05 6.98
N PRO A 163 37.87 37.29 6.83
CA PRO A 163 38.63 38.12 7.77
C PRO A 163 38.46 39.63 7.48
N ASN A 164 38.47 40.45 8.55
CA ASN A 164 38.79 41.89 8.50
C ASN A 164 40.30 42.10 8.41
#